data_AF-A0A942ZX95-F1
#
_entry.id   AF-A0A942ZX95-F1
#
_cell.length_a   1.000
_cell.length_b   1.000
_cell.length_c   1.000
_cell.angle_alpha   90.00
_cell.angle_beta   90.00
_cell.angle_gamma   90.00
#
_symmetry.space_group_name_H-M   'P 1'
#
loop_
_entity.id
_entity.type
_entity.pdbx_description
1 polymer ?
#
loop_
_entity_poly.entity_id
_entity_poly.type
_entity_poly.pdbx_seq_one_letter_code
_entity_poly.pdbx_strand_id
1 'polypeptide(L)'
;MNQQYDVLEEALEDLSTSVFHEFNSMYSQSYTLNMLITDNLQTLKDSNIQISTKLKCIELPFEEATDEYNLFKELLNIGINACQSFSESVIYILSEDHYSQIVFQFIYPAIADETEKIVGNKVLEKIIHNNNIHSVYRYNDKNQEMRIALIFQAKTNERIE
;
A
#
# COMPACT_ATOMS: atom_id res chain seq x y z
N MET A 1 11.71 33.02 34.90
CA MET A 1 11.90 31.82 34.07
C MET A 1 11.11 32.06 32.79
N ASN A 2 11.75 31.83 31.65
CA ASN A 2 11.40 32.39 30.35
C ASN A 2 10.18 31.68 29.75
N GLN A 3 9.01 32.33 29.73
CA GLN A 3 7.84 31.86 28.98
C GLN A 3 8.13 31.55 27.49
N GLN A 4 9.16 32.18 26.92
CA GLN A 4 9.63 31.88 25.56
C GLN A 4 10.33 30.52 25.41
N TYR A 5 10.93 29.99 26.49
CA TYR A 5 11.54 28.66 26.46
C TYR A 5 10.46 27.58 26.51
N ASP A 6 9.45 27.76 27.38
CA ASP A 6 8.34 26.81 27.51
C ASP A 6 7.55 26.67 26.19
N VAL A 7 7.28 27.80 25.50
CA VAL A 7 6.61 27.79 24.18
C VAL A 7 7.47 27.15 23.09
N LEU A 8 8.80 27.26 23.17
CA LEU A 8 9.70 26.67 22.19
C LEU A 8 9.83 25.15 22.40
N GLU A 9 9.80 24.70 23.66
CA GLU A 9 9.83 23.30 24.05
C GLU A 9 8.53 22.59 23.63
N GLU A 10 7.38 23.22 23.86
CA GLU A 10 6.07 22.73 23.43
C GLU A 10 5.97 22.63 21.90
N ALA A 11 6.46 23.64 21.17
CA ALA A 11 6.52 23.61 19.70
C ALA A 11 7.49 22.54 19.15
N LEU A 12 8.58 22.25 19.87
CA LEU A 12 9.52 21.18 19.52
C LEU A 12 8.92 19.79 19.79
N GLU A 13 8.20 19.63 20.90
CA GLU A 13 7.46 18.41 21.20
C GLU A 13 6.35 18.16 20.20
N ASP A 14 5.57 19.18 19.83
CA ASP A 14 4.53 19.07 18.80
C ASP A 14 5.12 18.71 17.43
N LEU A 15 6.23 19.36 17.04
CA LEU A 15 6.92 19.02 15.80
C LEU A 15 7.47 17.58 15.85
N SER A 16 8.09 17.18 16.96
CA SER A 16 8.65 15.83 17.12
C SER A 16 7.56 14.76 17.14
N THR A 17 6.44 15.04 17.81
CA THR A 17 5.27 14.15 17.91
C THR A 17 4.55 14.06 16.57
N SER A 18 4.39 15.19 15.86
CA SER A 18 3.86 15.21 14.50
C SER A 18 4.74 14.43 13.55
N VAL A 19 6.06 14.66 13.59
CA VAL A 19 7.03 13.93 12.77
C VAL A 19 7.04 12.44 13.12
N PHE A 20 6.96 12.07 14.39
CA PHE A 20 6.91 10.68 14.84
C PHE A 20 5.62 9.97 14.45
N HIS A 21 4.47 10.65 14.55
CA HIS A 21 3.20 10.11 14.07
C HIS A 21 3.17 9.98 12.55
N GLU A 22 3.67 10.99 11.84
CA GLU A 22 3.80 10.97 10.39
C GLU A 22 4.73 9.82 9.97
N PHE A 23 5.89 9.69 10.62
CA PHE A 23 6.83 8.58 10.46
C PHE A 23 6.12 7.24 10.66
N ASN A 24 5.54 6.96 11.84
CA ASN A 24 4.88 5.68 12.12
C ASN A 24 3.64 5.40 11.28
N SER A 25 2.95 6.43 10.77
CA SER A 25 1.83 6.26 9.84
C SER A 25 2.29 5.88 8.43
N MET A 26 3.54 6.19 8.06
CA MET A 26 4.12 5.94 6.74
C MET A 26 4.83 4.59 6.62
N TYR A 27 5.32 4.01 7.72
CA TYR A 27 6.08 2.76 7.67
C TYR A 27 5.18 1.52 7.77
N SER A 28 5.07 0.81 6.66
CA SER A 28 4.67 -0.58 6.59
C SER A 28 5.77 -1.51 7.11
N GLN A 29 5.45 -2.78 7.37
CA GLN A 29 6.46 -3.78 7.72
C GLN A 29 7.31 -4.23 6.50
N SER A 30 6.98 -3.79 5.28
CA SER A 30 7.74 -4.08 4.06
C SER A 30 8.68 -2.93 3.70
N TYR A 31 9.98 -3.23 3.61
CA TYR A 31 11.01 -2.27 3.22
C TYR A 31 10.75 -1.68 1.82
N THR A 32 10.37 -2.53 0.87
CA THR A 32 10.07 -2.15 -0.52
C THR A 32 8.89 -1.17 -0.58
N LEU A 33 7.81 -1.45 0.15
CA LEU A 33 6.66 -0.52 0.25
C LEU A 33 7.07 0.81 0.87
N ASN A 34 7.87 0.79 1.95
CA ASN A 34 8.28 2.03 2.62
C ASN A 34 9.11 2.92 1.71
N MET A 35 10.02 2.32 0.94
CA MET A 35 10.81 3.05 -0.05
C MET A 35 9.90 3.72 -1.09
N LEU A 36 8.97 2.97 -1.68
CA LEU A 36 8.06 3.48 -2.69
C LEU A 36 7.10 4.56 -2.15
N ILE A 37 6.61 4.41 -0.91
CA ILE A 37 5.79 5.43 -0.23
C ILE A 37 6.62 6.71 -0.03
N THR A 38 7.87 6.55 0.42
CA THR A 38 8.78 7.69 0.65
C THR A 38 9.09 8.41 -0.67
N ASP A 39 9.34 7.67 -1.75
CA ASP A 39 9.60 8.23 -3.08
C ASP A 39 8.42 9.06 -3.62
N ASN A 40 7.19 8.75 -3.18
CA ASN A 40 5.97 9.45 -3.57
C ASN A 40 5.45 10.43 -2.51
N LEU A 41 6.21 10.68 -1.42
CA LEU A 41 5.73 11.43 -0.26
C LEU A 41 5.19 12.81 -0.61
N GLN A 42 5.92 13.57 -1.45
CA GLN A 42 5.48 14.90 -1.82
C GLN A 42 4.15 14.87 -2.58
N THR A 43 4.01 13.95 -3.53
CA THR A 43 2.78 13.76 -4.30
C THR A 43 1.60 13.38 -3.40
N LEU A 44 1.83 12.50 -2.43
CA LEU A 44 0.82 12.11 -1.44
C LEU A 44 0.36 13.31 -0.60
N LYS A 45 1.30 14.13 -0.13
CA LYS A 45 1.01 15.36 0.63
C LYS A 45 0.24 16.38 -0.19
N ASP A 46 0.71 16.68 -1.40
CA ASP A 46 0.10 17.67 -2.29
C ASP A 46 -1.33 17.28 -2.70
N SER A 47 -1.60 15.98 -2.76
CA SER A 47 -2.90 15.42 -3.13
C SER A 47 -3.77 15.02 -1.93
N ASN A 48 -3.32 15.29 -0.70
CA ASN A 48 -4.00 14.93 0.55
C ASN A 48 -4.41 13.43 0.61
N ILE A 49 -3.48 12.57 0.20
CA ILE A 49 -3.63 11.11 0.18
C ILE A 49 -2.89 10.54 1.38
N GLN A 50 -3.61 9.83 2.24
CA GLN A 50 -3.04 9.06 3.33
C GLN A 50 -2.82 7.61 2.88
N ILE A 51 -1.77 6.97 3.41
CA ILE A 51 -1.56 5.53 3.24
C ILE A 51 -1.69 4.88 4.61
N SER A 52 -2.54 3.86 4.69
CA SER A 52 -2.73 3.06 5.89
C SER A 52 -2.32 1.63 5.61
N THR A 53 -1.40 1.10 6.40
CA THR A 53 -0.89 -0.25 6.20
C THR A 53 -1.19 -1.16 7.39
N LYS A 54 -1.58 -2.41 7.10
CA LYS A 54 -1.75 -3.47 8.10
C LYS A 54 -1.28 -4.79 7.51
N LEU A 55 0.02 -4.99 7.55
CA LEU A 55 0.66 -6.18 7.02
C LEU A 55 0.84 -7.20 8.15
N LYS A 56 0.19 -8.36 8.06
CA LYS A 56 0.45 -9.51 8.97
C LYS A 56 1.53 -10.45 8.41
N CYS A 57 1.78 -10.38 7.11
CA CYS A 57 2.86 -11.07 6.43
C CYS A 57 3.86 -10.02 5.92
N ILE A 58 5.13 -10.17 6.29
CA ILE A 58 6.22 -9.23 6.00
C ILE A 58 6.78 -9.46 4.59
N GLU A 59 6.78 -10.70 4.11
CA GLU A 59 7.41 -11.12 2.86
C GLU A 59 6.41 -11.85 1.97
N LEU A 60 6.17 -11.30 0.78
CA LEU A 60 5.36 -11.96 -0.24
C LEU A 60 6.23 -12.94 -1.04
N PRO A 61 5.72 -14.14 -1.42
CA PRO A 61 6.53 -15.20 -2.01
C PRO A 61 6.79 -14.98 -3.50
N PHE A 62 7.38 -13.84 -3.87
CA PHE A 62 7.84 -13.56 -5.23
C PHE A 62 9.09 -14.38 -5.57
N GLU A 63 9.22 -14.76 -6.84
CA GLU A 63 10.44 -15.40 -7.32
C GLU A 63 11.58 -14.40 -7.51
N GLU A 64 11.27 -13.18 -7.96
CA GLU A 64 12.23 -12.10 -8.16
C GLU A 64 11.85 -10.88 -7.32
N ALA A 65 12.81 -10.32 -6.58
CA ALA A 65 12.60 -9.08 -5.81
C ALA A 65 12.20 -7.88 -6.70
N THR A 66 12.58 -7.90 -7.98
CA THR A 66 12.16 -6.92 -8.99
C THR A 66 10.67 -6.98 -9.29
N ASP A 67 10.05 -8.16 -9.22
CA ASP A 67 8.61 -8.32 -9.43
C ASP A 67 7.81 -7.76 -8.25
N GLU A 68 8.27 -7.98 -7.02
CA GLU A 68 7.66 -7.36 -5.83
C GLU A 68 7.68 -5.83 -5.92
N TYR A 69 8.85 -5.26 -6.22
CA TYR A 69 9.01 -3.81 -6.37
C TYR A 69 8.09 -3.24 -7.46
N ASN A 70 8.09 -3.85 -8.65
CA ASN A 70 7.27 -3.38 -9.75
C ASN A 70 5.78 -3.54 -9.48
N LEU A 71 5.36 -4.62 -8.79
CA LEU A 71 3.96 -4.79 -8.41
C LEU A 71 3.52 -3.63 -7.50
N PHE A 72 4.25 -3.39 -6.42
CA PHE A 72 3.90 -2.32 -5.49
C PHE A 72 3.92 -0.94 -6.14
N LYS A 73 4.90 -0.68 -7.01
CA LYS A 73 4.99 0.57 -7.75
C LYS A 73 3.77 0.80 -8.65
N GLU A 74 3.36 -0.20 -9.42
CA GLU A 74 2.20 -0.09 -10.30
C GLU A 74 0.89 0.08 -9.52
N LEU A 75 0.72 -0.66 -8.42
CA LEU A 75 -0.45 -0.52 -7.55
C LEU A 75 -0.54 0.87 -6.92
N LEU A 76 0.57 1.40 -6.39
CA LEU A 76 0.62 2.75 -5.83
C LEU A 76 0.31 3.81 -6.89
N ASN A 77 0.89 3.70 -8.09
CA ASN A 77 0.60 4.64 -9.17
C ASN A 77 -0.88 4.64 -9.55
N ILE A 78 -1.50 3.46 -9.64
CA ILE A 78 -2.93 3.32 -9.92
C ILE A 78 -3.75 4.01 -8.82
N GLY A 79 -3.47 3.68 -7.55
CA GLY A 79 -4.19 4.25 -6.41
C GLY A 79 -4.05 5.77 -6.32
N ILE A 80 -2.83 6.29 -6.45
CA ILE A 80 -2.55 7.74 -6.40
C ILE A 80 -3.30 8.47 -7.51
N ASN A 81 -3.26 7.95 -8.74
CA ASN A 81 -3.96 8.57 -9.87
C ASN A 81 -5.47 8.57 -9.69
N ALA A 82 -6.05 7.49 -9.16
CA ALA A 82 -7.47 7.41 -8.87
C ALA A 82 -7.90 8.40 -7.78
N CYS A 83 -7.06 8.60 -6.76
CA CYS A 83 -7.30 9.51 -5.65
C CYS A 83 -7.31 11.00 -6.05
N GLN A 84 -6.74 11.38 -7.20
CA GLN A 84 -6.67 12.79 -7.64
C GLN A 84 -8.04 13.48 -7.77
N SER A 85 -9.12 12.69 -7.91
CA SER A 85 -10.47 13.21 -8.04
C SER A 85 -11.19 13.42 -6.70
N PHE A 86 -10.50 13.17 -5.58
CA PHE A 86 -11.02 13.27 -4.21
C PHE A 86 -10.28 14.38 -3.45
N SER A 87 -10.96 15.07 -2.54
CA SER A 87 -10.35 16.11 -1.69
C SER A 87 -9.50 15.55 -0.55
N GLU A 88 -9.89 14.38 -0.07
CA GLU A 88 -9.24 13.59 0.99
C GLU A 88 -9.41 12.13 0.63
N SER A 89 -8.34 11.34 0.74
CA SER A 89 -8.39 9.93 0.39
C SER A 89 -7.43 9.12 1.24
N VAL A 90 -7.78 7.84 1.44
CA VAL A 90 -6.94 6.89 2.17
C VAL A 90 -6.78 5.65 1.30
N ILE A 91 -5.53 5.29 1.00
CA ILE A 91 -5.18 4.02 0.37
C ILE A 91 -4.86 3.02 1.48
N TYR A 92 -5.54 1.87 1.47
CA TYR A 92 -5.28 0.78 2.42
C TYR A 92 -4.47 -0.33 1.78
N ILE A 93 -3.41 -0.73 2.45
CA ILE A 93 -2.54 -1.84 2.05
C ILE A 93 -2.53 -2.88 3.18
N LEU A 94 -3.14 -4.02 2.93
CA LEU A 94 -3.40 -5.04 3.95
C LEU A 94 -2.78 -6.36 3.51
N SER A 95 -2.26 -7.14 4.46
CA SER A 95 -1.91 -8.54 4.21
C SER A 95 -2.39 -9.44 5.33
N GLU A 96 -2.91 -10.61 4.95
CA GLU A 96 -3.33 -11.66 5.86
C GLU A 96 -2.72 -13.00 5.44
N ASP A 97 -2.32 -13.80 6.42
CA ASP A 97 -1.85 -15.16 6.24
C ASP A 97 -2.99 -16.13 6.59
N HIS A 98 -3.30 -17.01 5.65
CA HIS A 98 -4.30 -18.06 5.75
C HIS A 98 -3.66 -19.42 5.46
N TYR A 99 -2.91 -19.99 6.41
CA TYR A 99 -2.32 -21.35 6.40
C TYR A 99 -1.56 -21.77 5.13
N SER A 100 -2.26 -21.94 4.01
CA SER A 100 -1.73 -22.29 2.69
C SER A 100 -1.70 -21.12 1.70
N GLN A 101 -2.18 -19.93 2.08
CA GLN A 101 -2.31 -18.78 1.19
C GLN A 101 -2.00 -17.48 1.90
N ILE A 102 -1.35 -16.56 1.22
CA ILE A 102 -1.20 -15.17 1.65
C ILE A 102 -2.12 -14.32 0.79
N VAL A 103 -2.97 -13.51 1.43
CA VAL A 103 -3.87 -12.59 0.75
C VAL A 103 -3.35 -11.18 0.98
N PHE A 104 -2.92 -10.52 -0.09
CA PHE A 104 -2.58 -9.11 -0.11
C PHE A 104 -3.75 -8.31 -0.70
N GLN A 105 -4.18 -7.25 -0.01
CA GLN A 105 -5.27 -6.39 -0.47
C GLN A 105 -4.77 -4.96 -0.62
N PHE A 106 -5.10 -4.37 -1.75
CA PHE A 106 -4.89 -2.97 -2.06
C PHE A 106 -6.25 -2.32 -2.32
N ILE A 107 -6.64 -1.36 -1.48
CA ILE A 107 -7.94 -0.71 -1.52
C ILE A 107 -7.74 0.78 -1.64
N TYR A 108 -8.43 1.41 -2.59
CA TYR A 108 -8.31 2.84 -2.83
C TYR A 108 -9.64 3.45 -3.30
N PRO A 109 -9.90 4.75 -3.02
CA PRO A 109 -11.07 5.45 -3.54
C PRO A 109 -11.09 5.50 -5.06
N ALA A 110 -12.26 5.22 -5.65
CA ALA A 110 -12.47 5.24 -7.09
C ALA A 110 -13.90 5.70 -7.43
N ILE A 111 -14.02 6.61 -8.40
CA ILE A 111 -15.32 7.19 -8.80
C ILE A 111 -16.14 6.19 -9.64
N ALA A 112 -15.49 5.23 -10.28
CA ALA A 112 -16.11 4.22 -11.12
C ALA A 112 -15.27 2.93 -11.09
N ASP A 113 -15.81 1.86 -11.68
CA ASP A 113 -15.08 0.62 -11.88
C ASP A 113 -13.86 0.84 -12.80
N GLU A 114 -12.66 0.57 -12.27
CA GLU A 114 -11.39 0.71 -12.99
C GLU A 114 -10.77 -0.64 -13.37
N THR A 115 -11.52 -1.74 -13.28
CA THR A 115 -11.02 -3.10 -13.54
C THR A 115 -10.35 -3.22 -14.90
N GLU A 116 -10.89 -2.59 -15.94
CA GLU A 116 -10.29 -2.61 -17.29
C GLU A 116 -8.90 -1.95 -17.33
N LYS A 117 -8.68 -0.87 -16.56
CA LYS A 117 -7.37 -0.21 -16.48
C LYS A 117 -6.35 -1.10 -15.75
N ILE A 118 -6.81 -1.80 -14.71
CA ILE A 118 -5.96 -2.70 -13.92
C ILE A 118 -5.57 -3.92 -14.77
N VAL A 119 -6.53 -4.57 -15.43
CA VAL A 119 -6.29 -5.73 -16.30
C VAL A 119 -5.51 -5.35 -17.55
N GLY A 120 -5.67 -4.12 -18.06
CA GLY A 120 -4.90 -3.61 -19.20
C GLY A 120 -3.44 -3.25 -18.89
N ASN A 121 -3.02 -3.27 -17.61
CA ASN A 121 -1.65 -2.98 -17.22
C ASN A 121 -0.75 -4.20 -17.47
N LYS A 122 0.02 -4.15 -18.57
CA LYS A 122 0.93 -5.23 -19.00
C LYS A 122 2.00 -5.62 -17.97
N VAL A 123 2.43 -4.67 -17.12
CA VAL A 123 3.42 -4.95 -16.08
C VAL A 123 2.78 -5.80 -14.99
N LEU A 124 1.61 -5.39 -14.50
CA LEU A 124 0.85 -6.16 -13.51
C LEU A 124 0.47 -7.54 -14.05
N GLU A 125 -0.04 -7.61 -15.29
CA GLU A 125 -0.40 -8.87 -15.94
C GLU A 125 0.77 -9.85 -15.98
N LYS A 126 1.96 -9.38 -16.39
CA LYS A 126 3.18 -10.19 -16.46
C LYS A 126 3.59 -10.69 -15.07
N ILE A 127 3.60 -9.82 -14.06
CA ILE A 127 4.00 -10.19 -12.69
C ILE A 127 3.04 -11.23 -12.10
N ILE A 128 1.72 -10.99 -12.25
CA ILE A 128 0.66 -11.89 -11.79
C ILE A 128 0.81 -13.27 -12.44
N HIS A 129 1.04 -13.30 -13.75
CA HIS A 129 1.23 -14.55 -14.49
C HIS A 129 2.50 -15.30 -14.07
N ASN A 130 3.64 -14.61 -14.05
CA ASN A 130 4.94 -15.22 -13.73
C ASN A 130 4.98 -15.82 -12.32
N ASN A 131 4.32 -15.17 -11.36
CA ASN A 131 4.33 -15.60 -9.95
C ASN A 131 3.10 -16.45 -9.59
N ASN A 132 2.30 -16.89 -10.57
CA ASN A 132 1.08 -17.69 -10.37
C ASN A 132 0.13 -17.09 -9.31
N ILE A 133 -0.01 -15.76 -9.32
CA ILE A 133 -0.84 -15.03 -8.36
C ILE A 133 -2.29 -15.09 -8.84
N HIS A 134 -3.21 -15.45 -7.96
CA HIS A 134 -4.64 -15.31 -8.28
C HIS A 134 -5.11 -13.90 -7.91
N SER A 135 -5.61 -13.13 -8.88
CA SER A 135 -6.09 -11.77 -8.66
C SER A 135 -7.61 -11.68 -8.71
N VAL A 136 -8.18 -10.87 -7.81
CA VAL A 136 -9.60 -10.54 -7.74
C VAL A 136 -9.75 -9.03 -7.68
N TYR A 137 -10.55 -8.48 -8.58
CA TYR A 137 -10.85 -7.05 -8.66
C TYR A 137 -12.33 -6.83 -8.34
N ARG A 138 -12.62 -5.88 -7.47
CA ARG A 138 -14.01 -5.54 -7.12
C ARG A 138 -14.18 -4.05 -6.89
N TYR A 139 -15.10 -3.46 -7.64
CA TYR A 139 -15.62 -2.13 -7.37
C TYR A 139 -16.81 -2.19 -6.40
N ASN A 140 -16.92 -1.21 -5.51
CA ASN A 140 -18.05 -1.05 -4.61
C ASN A 140 -18.59 0.38 -4.70
N ASP A 141 -19.63 0.55 -5.52
CA ASP A 141 -20.29 1.83 -5.81
C ASP A 141 -20.75 2.57 -4.56
N LYS A 142 -21.20 1.84 -3.53
CA LYS A 142 -21.72 2.45 -2.29
C LYS A 142 -20.65 3.19 -1.51
N ASN A 143 -19.44 2.64 -1.52
CA ASN A 143 -18.29 3.20 -0.81
C ASN A 143 -17.35 3.97 -1.75
N GLN A 144 -17.63 3.98 -3.06
CA GLN A 144 -16.76 4.53 -4.09
C GLN A 144 -15.31 4.04 -3.91
N GLU A 145 -15.15 2.73 -3.78
CA GLU A 145 -13.84 2.09 -3.54
C GLU A 145 -13.58 0.99 -4.55
N MET A 146 -12.32 0.88 -4.97
CA MET A 146 -11.81 -0.24 -5.72
C MET A 146 -10.96 -1.12 -4.80
N ARG A 147 -11.19 -2.44 -4.86
CA ARG A 147 -10.41 -3.43 -4.14
C ARG A 147 -9.72 -4.36 -5.11
N ILE A 148 -8.40 -4.48 -4.94
CA ILE A 148 -7.56 -5.47 -5.59
C ILE A 148 -7.12 -6.46 -4.52
N ALA A 149 -7.43 -7.73 -4.69
CA ALA A 149 -6.93 -8.81 -3.85
C ALA A 149 -6.00 -9.70 -4.67
N LEU A 150 -4.79 -9.90 -4.18
CA LEU A 150 -3.76 -10.77 -4.76
C LEU A 150 -3.54 -11.94 -3.80
N ILE A 151 -3.76 -13.15 -4.29
CA ILE A 151 -3.70 -14.37 -3.50
C ILE A 151 -2.49 -15.18 -3.96
N PHE A 152 -1.53 -15.29 -3.06
CA PHE A 152 -0.31 -16.06 -3.24
C PHE A 152 -0.52 -17.44 -2.62
N GLN A 153 -0.22 -18.50 -3.35
CA GLN A 153 -0.14 -19.84 -2.75
C GLN A 153 1.15 -19.92 -1.93
N ALA A 154 1.07 -20.38 -0.68
CA ALA A 154 2.26 -20.71 0.07
C ALA A 154 2.99 -21.85 -0.65
N LYS A 155 4.30 -21.70 -0.87
CA LYS A 155 5.13 -22.84 -1.31
C LYS A 155 4.93 -23.94 -0.28
N THR A 156 4.30 -25.04 -0.65
CA THR A 156 4.30 -26.26 0.15
C THR A 156 5.77 -26.61 0.38
N ASN A 157 6.28 -26.33 1.58
CA ASN A 157 7.54 -26.91 2.01
C ASN A 157 7.39 -28.42 1.79
N GLU A 158 8.21 -28.97 0.91
CA GLU A 158 8.38 -30.41 0.78
C GLU A 158 8.61 -30.92 2.21
N ARG A 159 7.65 -31.70 2.71
CA ARG A 159 7.86 -32.48 3.92
C ARG A 159 9.08 -33.34 3.63
N ILE A 160 10.18 -33.04 4.30
CA ILE A 160 11.28 -33.97 4.44
C ILE A 160 10.69 -35.16 5.21
N GLU A 161 10.36 -36.22 4.48
CA GLU A 161 10.10 -37.56 5.05
C GLU A 161 11.42 -38.21 5.48
#